data_AF-A0A7J3B8U0-F1
#
_entry.id   AF-A0A7J3B8U0-F1
#
_cell.length_a   1.000
_cell.length_b   1.000
_cell.length_c   1.000
_cell.angle_alpha   90.00
_cell.angle_beta   90.00
_cell.angle_gamma   90.00
#
_symmetry.space_group_name_H-M   'P 1'
#
loop_
_entity.id
_entity.type
_entity.pdbx_description
1 polymer ?
#
loop_
_entity_poly.entity_id
_entity_poly.type
_entity_poly.pdbx_seq_one_letter_code
_entity_poly.pdbx_strand_id
1 'polypeptide(L)'
;MSNVLRVPSLIIGIVFSINAIVGGTVQIYSGKLGDILGYKRTLIYFSFGNFITYFLLFTSSHFNFSAFIFIPLFILNNIMSSLYQPSANAIISLSSDVPLSGFSILRIATNLGWAFGPAVGGLVISYFGYAAMFVIASGATFSAFVAYTTLGDVRGVVSSAGGL
;
A
#
# COMPACT_ATOMS: atom_id res chain seq x y z
N MET A 1 -1.60 9.01 18.73
CA MET A 1 -0.90 7.71 18.63
C MET A 1 -0.18 7.34 19.93
N SER A 2 0.70 8.18 20.48
CA SER A 2 1.40 7.93 21.77
C SER A 2 0.45 7.70 22.95
N ASN A 3 -0.58 8.54 23.08
CA ASN A 3 -1.58 8.43 24.15
C ASN A 3 -2.49 7.19 23.98
N VAL A 4 -2.63 6.69 22.76
CA VAL A 4 -3.50 5.54 22.43
C VAL A 4 -2.75 4.23 22.65
N LEU A 5 -1.54 4.13 22.10
CA LEU A 5 -0.70 2.94 22.23
C LEU A 5 0.08 2.91 23.57
N ARG A 6 0.01 4.00 24.35
CA ARG A 6 0.76 4.21 25.62
C ARG A 6 2.27 4.04 25.45
N VAL A 7 2.81 4.55 24.35
CA VAL A 7 4.23 4.42 23.97
C VAL A 7 4.89 5.80 23.85
N PRO A 8 6.15 5.98 24.30
CA PRO A 8 6.89 7.23 24.13
C PRO A 8 7.00 7.70 22.68
N SER A 9 6.99 9.02 22.46
CA SER A 9 7.12 9.65 21.14
C SER A 9 8.39 9.25 20.40
N LEU A 10 9.48 8.97 21.13
CA LEU A 10 10.74 8.47 20.56
C LEU A 10 10.57 7.12 19.86
N ILE A 11 9.83 6.19 20.47
CA ILE A 11 9.58 4.87 19.88
C ILE A 11 8.74 5.01 18.61
N ILE A 12 7.76 5.93 18.61
CA ILE A 12 6.98 6.23 17.42
C ILE A 12 7.90 6.75 16.30
N GLY A 13 8.80 7.68 16.61
CA GLY A 13 9.80 8.18 15.67
C GLY A 13 10.65 7.05 15.08
N ILE A 14 11.17 6.16 15.92
CA ILE A 14 11.95 4.99 15.48
C ILE A 14 11.12 4.08 14.56
N VAL A 15 9.86 3.81 14.90
CA VAL A 15 8.96 2.99 14.08
C VAL A 15 8.74 3.62 12.69
N PHE A 16 8.56 4.93 12.61
CA PHE A 16 8.45 5.63 11.33
C PHE A 16 9.75 5.58 10.52
N SER A 17 10.92 5.72 11.17
CA SER A 17 12.22 5.57 10.50
C SER A 17 12.44 4.16 9.96
N ILE A 18 12.09 3.13 10.73
CA ILE A 18 12.14 1.73 10.28
C ILE A 18 11.20 1.54 9.09
N ASN A 19 9.97 2.05 9.15
CA ASN A 19 9.04 1.99 8.03
C ASN A 19 9.59 2.64 6.76
N ALA A 20 10.24 3.81 6.86
CA ALA A 20 10.83 4.48 5.70
C ALA A 20 11.94 3.62 5.06
N ILE A 21 12.83 3.03 5.88
CA ILE A 21 13.92 2.17 5.41
C ILE A 21 13.38 0.88 4.78
N VAL A 22 12.46 0.20 5.47
CA VAL A 22 11.83 -1.03 4.98
C VAL A 22 11.06 -0.76 3.69
N GLY A 23 10.23 0.27 3.67
CA GLY A 23 9.41 0.61 2.52
C GLY A 23 10.25 0.91 1.28
N GLY A 24 11.31 1.73 1.42
CA GLY A 24 12.23 2.03 0.31
C GLY A 24 13.00 0.80 -0.17
N THR A 25 13.49 -0.03 0.76
CA THR A 25 14.22 -1.26 0.42
C THR A 25 13.33 -2.26 -0.31
N VAL A 26 12.14 -2.53 0.22
CA VAL A 26 11.15 -3.46 -0.37
C VAL A 26 10.70 -3.00 -1.76
N GLN A 27 10.55 -1.69 -1.95
CA GLN A 27 10.15 -1.13 -3.24
C GLN A 27 11.15 -1.47 -4.36
N ILE A 28 12.47 -1.49 -4.07
CA ILE A 28 13.51 -1.90 -5.03
C ILE A 28 13.31 -3.36 -5.49
N TYR A 29 12.98 -4.26 -4.57
CA TYR A 29 12.79 -5.69 -4.89
C TYR A 29 11.45 -6.00 -5.55
N SER A 30 10.43 -5.16 -5.32
CA SER A 30 9.08 -5.38 -5.83
C SER A 30 8.97 -5.42 -7.36
N GLY A 31 9.84 -4.70 -8.09
CA GLY A 31 9.88 -4.75 -9.56
C GLY A 31 10.24 -6.14 -10.08
N LYS A 32 11.32 -6.72 -9.54
CA LYS A 32 11.75 -8.10 -9.85
C LYS A 32 10.67 -9.12 -9.51
N LEU A 33 9.95 -8.89 -8.42
CA LEU A 33 8.84 -9.76 -8.03
C LEU A 33 7.69 -9.69 -9.05
N GLY A 34 7.41 -8.51 -9.60
CA GLY A 34 6.50 -8.30 -10.72
C GLY A 34 6.93 -9.03 -12.00
N ASP A 35 8.23 -9.03 -12.31
CA ASP A 35 8.78 -9.75 -13.48
C ASP A 35 8.61 -11.28 -13.35
N ILE A 36 8.76 -11.83 -12.14
CA ILE A 36 8.68 -13.27 -11.90
C ILE A 36 7.23 -13.76 -11.75
N LEU A 37 6.41 -13.07 -10.95
CA LEU A 37 5.02 -13.47 -10.67
C LEU A 37 4.02 -12.98 -11.71
N GLY A 38 4.39 -11.96 -12.49
CA GLY A 38 3.50 -11.20 -13.35
C GLY A 38 2.85 -10.01 -12.62
N TYR A 39 2.95 -8.82 -13.21
CA TYR A 39 2.53 -7.56 -12.59
C TYR A 39 1.07 -7.54 -12.10
N LYS A 40 0.13 -8.11 -12.87
CA LYS A 40 -1.29 -8.19 -12.46
C LYS A 40 -1.46 -9.06 -11.22
N ARG A 41 -0.80 -10.22 -11.15
CA ARG A 41 -0.88 -11.13 -10.00
C ARG A 41 -0.26 -10.49 -8.77
N THR A 42 0.87 -9.82 -8.93
CA THR A 42 1.52 -9.02 -7.87
C THR A 42 0.57 -7.97 -7.31
N LEU A 43 -0.11 -7.19 -8.16
CA LEU A 43 -1.14 -6.23 -7.71
C LEU A 43 -2.24 -6.90 -6.89
N ILE A 44 -2.81 -7.99 -7.39
CA ILE A 44 -3.92 -8.69 -6.74
C ILE A 44 -3.51 -9.25 -5.37
N TYR A 45 -2.38 -9.96 -5.29
CA TYR A 45 -1.93 -10.57 -4.04
C TYR A 45 -1.58 -9.53 -2.98
N PHE A 46 -0.84 -8.47 -3.34
CA PHE A 46 -0.40 -7.48 -2.37
C PHE A 46 -1.46 -6.45 -2.00
N SER A 47 -2.43 -6.16 -2.89
CA SER A 47 -3.63 -5.39 -2.51
C SER A 47 -4.52 -6.16 -1.55
N PHE A 48 -4.68 -7.47 -1.74
CA PHE A 48 -5.39 -8.33 -0.79
C PHE A 48 -4.66 -8.42 0.56
N GLY A 49 -3.33 -8.53 0.55
CA GLY A 49 -2.50 -8.45 1.76
C GLY A 49 -2.65 -7.11 2.49
N ASN A 50 -2.79 -6.00 1.75
CA ASN A 50 -3.12 -4.69 2.35
C ASN A 50 -4.48 -4.69 3.02
N PHE A 51 -5.52 -5.21 2.35
CA PHE A 51 -6.85 -5.33 2.93
C PHE A 51 -6.81 -6.09 4.27
N ILE A 52 -6.16 -7.26 4.30
CA ILE A 52 -6.03 -8.09 5.50
C ILE A 52 -5.27 -7.33 6.60
N THR A 53 -4.12 -6.74 6.27
CA THR A 53 -3.29 -6.06 7.28
C THR A 53 -3.97 -4.81 7.85
N TYR A 54 -4.69 -4.04 7.03
CA TYR A 54 -5.53 -2.94 7.52
C TYR A 54 -6.69 -3.43 8.39
N PHE A 55 -7.32 -4.55 8.04
CA PHE A 55 -8.35 -5.16 8.87
C PHE A 55 -7.79 -5.62 10.23
N LEU A 56 -6.59 -6.20 10.26
CA LEU A 56 -5.89 -6.58 11.49
C LEU A 56 -5.47 -5.35 12.33
N LEU A 57 -5.06 -4.26 11.69
CA LEU A 57 -4.79 -2.99 12.37
C LEU A 57 -6.08 -2.41 12.97
N PHE A 58 -7.21 -2.54 12.27
CA PHE A 58 -8.51 -2.16 12.79
C PHE A 58 -8.87 -2.96 14.03
N THR A 59 -8.82 -4.30 13.98
CA THR A 59 -9.15 -5.13 15.14
C THR A 59 -8.22 -4.86 16.31
N SER A 60 -6.91 -4.74 16.05
CA SER A 60 -5.92 -4.38 17.06
C SER A 60 -6.23 -3.03 17.72
N SER A 61 -6.57 -2.01 16.94
CA SER A 61 -6.94 -0.69 17.46
C SER A 61 -8.31 -0.67 18.14
N HIS A 62 -9.28 -1.47 17.68
CA HIS A 62 -10.64 -1.49 18.22
C HIS A 62 -10.72 -2.22 19.56
N PHE A 63 -10.03 -3.36 19.68
CA PHE A 63 -9.96 -4.14 20.92
C PHE A 63 -8.83 -3.68 21.86
N ASN A 64 -8.15 -2.58 21.54
CA ASN A 64 -7.05 -2.01 22.33
C ASN A 64 -5.95 -3.04 22.64
N PHE A 65 -5.56 -3.83 21.64
CA PHE A 65 -4.43 -4.74 21.75
C PHE A 65 -3.11 -4.00 21.99
N SER A 66 -2.15 -4.71 22.55
CA SER A 66 -0.86 -4.15 22.93
C SER A 66 -0.09 -3.60 21.72
N ALA A 67 0.68 -2.54 21.94
CA ALA A 67 1.57 -1.94 20.94
C ALA A 67 2.55 -2.96 20.31
N PHE A 68 2.90 -4.02 21.05
CA PHE A 68 3.72 -5.13 20.55
C PHE A 68 3.09 -5.89 19.38
N ILE A 69 1.76 -5.91 19.27
CA ILE A 69 1.04 -6.51 18.13
C ILE A 69 0.83 -5.47 17.04
N PHE A 70 0.52 -4.23 17.43
CA PHE A 70 0.24 -3.14 16.49
C PHE A 70 1.45 -2.77 15.63
N ILE A 71 2.64 -2.61 16.23
CA ILE A 71 3.84 -2.13 15.54
C ILE A 71 4.28 -3.09 14.41
N PRO A 72 4.40 -4.41 14.63
CA PRO A 72 4.72 -5.34 13.55
C PRO A 72 3.67 -5.35 12.43
N LEU A 73 2.38 -5.28 12.77
CA LEU A 73 1.30 -5.20 11.78
C LEU A 73 1.41 -3.92 10.93
N PHE A 74 1.79 -2.80 11.55
CA PHE A 74 1.97 -1.53 10.86
C PHE A 74 3.14 -1.60 9.87
N ILE A 75 4.26 -2.20 10.27
CA ILE A 75 5.40 -2.45 9.37
C ILE A 75 5.02 -3.42 8.26
N LEU A 76 4.30 -4.50 8.57
CA LEU A 76 3.84 -5.47 7.58
C LEU A 76 2.91 -4.83 6.54
N ASN A 77 1.99 -3.97 6.97
CA ASN A 77 1.14 -3.21 6.07
C ASN A 77 1.97 -2.35 5.09
N ASN A 78 3.02 -1.68 5.59
CA ASN A 78 3.93 -0.91 4.75
C ASN A 78 4.64 -1.79 3.71
N ILE A 79 5.12 -2.98 4.10
CA ILE A 79 5.72 -3.96 3.17
C ILE A 79 4.73 -4.33 2.07
N MET A 80 3.48 -4.68 2.44
CA MET A 80 2.44 -5.02 1.46
C MET A 80 2.17 -3.85 0.50
N SER A 81 2.10 -2.62 1.02
CA SER A 81 1.92 -1.41 0.21
C SER A 81 3.08 -1.17 -0.76
N SER A 82 4.32 -1.32 -0.31
CA SER A 82 5.52 -1.13 -1.14
C SER A 82 5.65 -2.15 -2.27
N LEU A 83 5.09 -3.35 -2.11
CA LEU A 83 5.21 -4.44 -3.08
C LEU A 83 4.30 -4.30 -4.31
N TYR A 84 3.21 -3.53 -4.24
CA TYR A 84 2.28 -3.41 -5.37
C TYR A 84 2.56 -2.20 -6.27
N GLN A 85 3.18 -1.13 -5.76
CA GLN A 85 3.26 0.15 -6.48
C GLN A 85 4.08 0.09 -7.78
N PRO A 86 5.25 -0.58 -7.84
CA PRO A 86 5.97 -0.74 -9.11
C PRO A 86 5.23 -1.60 -10.13
N SER A 87 4.38 -2.52 -9.68
CA SER A 87 3.53 -3.31 -10.59
C SER A 87 2.45 -2.47 -11.25
N ALA A 88 1.87 -1.49 -10.53
CA ALA A 88 0.94 -0.52 -11.14
C ALA A 88 1.62 0.31 -12.24
N ASN A 89 2.84 0.80 -11.96
CA ASN A 89 3.61 1.58 -12.93
C ASN A 89 3.98 0.75 -14.18
N ALA A 90 4.39 -0.50 -13.98
CA ALA A 90 4.70 -1.40 -15.09
C ALA A 90 3.48 -1.68 -15.97
N ILE A 91 2.31 -1.91 -15.37
CA ILE A 91 1.06 -2.10 -16.13
C ILE A 91 0.74 -0.87 -16.98
N ILE A 92 0.84 0.34 -16.44
CA ILE A 92 0.61 1.58 -17.22
C ILE A 92 1.59 1.66 -18.40
N SER A 93 2.87 1.32 -18.17
CA SER A 93 3.89 1.34 -19.21
C SER A 93 3.66 0.30 -20.31
N LEU A 94 3.11 -0.86 -19.98
CA LEU A 94 2.93 -1.98 -20.91
C LEU A 94 1.58 -1.95 -21.64
N SER A 95 0.59 -1.24 -21.12
CA SER A 95 -0.80 -1.29 -21.62
C SER A 95 -1.19 -0.10 -22.49
N SER A 96 -0.31 0.89 -22.67
CA SER A 96 -0.64 2.14 -23.36
C SER A 96 0.40 2.46 -24.41
N ASP A 97 -0.04 2.82 -25.62
CA ASP A 97 0.81 3.40 -26.66
C ASP A 97 1.34 4.78 -26.26
N VAL A 98 0.69 5.44 -25.27
CA VAL A 98 1.09 6.73 -24.71
C VAL A 98 1.17 6.64 -23.18
N PRO A 99 2.19 5.96 -22.60
CA PRO A 99 2.31 5.75 -21.16
C PRO A 99 2.30 7.04 -20.32
N LEU A 100 2.80 8.14 -20.89
CA LEU A 100 2.89 9.44 -20.22
C LEU A 100 1.52 9.96 -19.76
N SER A 101 0.46 9.73 -20.55
CA SER A 101 -0.92 10.10 -20.18
C SER A 101 -1.39 9.32 -18.94
N GLY A 102 -1.17 8.00 -18.93
CA GLY A 102 -1.51 7.14 -17.78
C GLY A 102 -0.74 7.53 -16.52
N PHE A 103 0.56 7.82 -16.64
CA PHE A 103 1.35 8.32 -15.51
C PHE A 103 0.87 9.68 -15.00
N SER A 104 0.38 10.56 -15.89
CA SER A 104 -0.15 11.86 -15.51
C SER A 104 -1.42 11.69 -14.67
N ILE A 105 -2.35 10.83 -15.10
CA ILE A 105 -3.56 10.48 -14.34
C ILE A 105 -3.20 9.87 -12.98
N LEU A 106 -2.25 8.91 -12.95
CA LEU A 106 -1.81 8.28 -11.70
C LEU A 106 -1.23 9.31 -10.72
N ARG A 107 -0.43 10.26 -11.20
CA ARG A 107 0.13 11.34 -10.36
C ARG A 107 -0.95 12.28 -9.83
N ILE A 108 -1.91 12.67 -10.66
CA ILE A 108 -3.04 13.51 -10.23
C ILE A 108 -3.81 12.80 -9.12
N ALA A 109 -4.18 11.53 -9.33
CA ALA A 109 -4.89 10.73 -8.33
C ALA A 109 -4.09 10.60 -7.01
N THR A 110 -2.78 10.34 -7.12
CA THR A 110 -1.89 10.22 -5.96
C THR A 110 -1.79 11.54 -5.19
N ASN A 111 -1.60 12.66 -5.90
CA ASN A 111 -1.48 13.98 -5.28
C ASN A 111 -2.78 14.42 -4.60
N LEU A 112 -3.94 14.11 -5.20
CA LEU A 112 -5.23 14.33 -4.55
C LEU A 112 -5.36 13.52 -3.25
N GLY A 113 -4.95 12.25 -3.27
CA GLY A 113 -4.90 11.42 -2.07
C GLY A 113 -4.03 12.04 -0.97
N TRP A 114 -2.84 12.54 -1.31
CA TRP A 114 -1.97 13.22 -0.35
C TRP A 114 -2.50 14.56 0.15
N ALA A 115 -3.15 15.35 -0.73
CA ALA A 115 -3.70 16.65 -0.36
C ALA A 115 -4.89 16.54 0.60
N PHE A 116 -5.81 15.62 0.32
CA PHE A 116 -7.05 15.49 1.09
C PHE A 116 -6.97 14.42 2.19
N GLY A 117 -6.09 13.42 2.05
CA GLY A 117 -5.98 12.28 2.97
C GLY A 117 -5.80 12.67 4.44
N PRO A 118 -4.83 13.53 4.81
CA PRO A 118 -4.63 13.94 6.20
C PRO A 118 -5.83 14.71 6.79
N ALA A 119 -6.49 15.56 5.99
CA ALA A 119 -7.65 16.32 6.43
C ALA A 119 -8.85 15.40 6.70
N VAL A 120 -9.18 14.53 5.73
CA VAL A 120 -10.24 13.51 5.88
C VAL A 120 -9.91 12.58 7.05
N GLY A 121 -8.65 12.17 7.16
CA GLY A 121 -8.22 11.26 8.22
C GLY A 121 -8.30 11.88 9.61
N GLY A 122 -7.89 13.14 9.75
CA GLY A 122 -8.04 13.91 10.98
C GLY A 122 -9.50 14.00 11.41
N LEU A 123 -10.41 14.33 10.49
CA LEU A 123 -11.84 14.41 10.77
C LEU A 123 -12.40 13.06 11.25
N VAL A 124 -12.07 11.96 10.56
CA VAL A 124 -12.55 10.63 10.98
C VAL A 124 -12.00 10.26 12.36
N ILE A 125 -10.73 10.53 12.64
CA ILE A 125 -10.16 10.27 13.98
C ILE A 125 -10.87 11.10 15.04
N SER A 126 -11.19 12.37 14.76
CA SER A 126 -11.88 13.26 15.70
C SER A 126 -13.30 12.79 16.04
N TYR A 127 -14.06 12.28 15.07
CA TYR A 127 -15.46 11.87 15.29
C TYR A 127 -15.63 10.39 15.65
N PHE A 128 -14.79 9.52 15.10
CA PHE A 128 -14.96 8.05 15.16
C PHE A 128 -13.75 7.31 15.75
N GLY A 129 -12.67 8.03 16.07
CA GLY A 129 -11.46 7.47 16.66
C GLY A 129 -10.51 6.79 15.67
N TYR A 130 -9.37 6.32 16.18
CA TYR A 130 -8.30 5.73 15.35
C TYR A 130 -8.71 4.44 14.63
N ALA A 131 -9.52 3.59 15.27
CA ALA A 131 -9.95 2.33 14.67
C ALA A 131 -10.73 2.57 13.36
N ALA A 132 -11.59 3.59 13.33
CA ALA A 132 -12.39 3.92 12.14
C ALA A 132 -11.53 4.19 10.89
N MET A 133 -10.32 4.72 11.06
CA MET A 133 -9.40 4.93 9.93
C MET A 133 -8.95 3.64 9.29
N PHE A 134 -8.61 2.64 10.10
CA PHE A 134 -8.10 1.38 9.60
C PHE A 134 -9.20 0.57 8.90
N VAL A 135 -10.45 0.61 9.37
CA VAL A 135 -11.55 -0.08 8.68
C VAL A 135 -11.92 0.59 7.35
N ILE A 136 -11.88 1.94 7.29
CA ILE A 136 -12.08 2.66 6.02
C ILE A 136 -10.94 2.32 5.03
N ALA A 137 -9.70 2.31 5.49
CA ALA A 137 -8.55 1.92 4.67
C ALA A 137 -8.63 0.46 4.20
N SER A 138 -9.11 -0.44 5.06
CA SER A 138 -9.39 -1.83 4.70
C SER A 138 -10.45 -1.92 3.59
N GLY A 139 -11.58 -1.23 3.72
CA GLY A 139 -12.62 -1.20 2.68
C GLY A 139 -12.14 -0.60 1.35
N ALA A 140 -11.33 0.47 1.40
CA ALA A 140 -10.75 1.10 0.21
C ALA A 140 -9.78 0.14 -0.51
N THR A 141 -8.90 -0.53 0.23
CA THR A 141 -7.94 -1.50 -0.33
C THR A 141 -8.61 -2.78 -0.84
N PHE A 142 -9.71 -3.21 -0.22
CA PHE A 142 -10.56 -4.28 -0.74
C PHE A 142 -11.21 -3.89 -2.07
N SER A 143 -11.74 -2.66 -2.17
CA SER A 143 -12.32 -2.14 -3.41
C SER A 143 -11.28 -2.07 -4.54
N ALA A 144 -10.05 -1.65 -4.22
CA ALA A 144 -8.94 -1.68 -5.16
C ALA A 144 -8.57 -3.11 -5.60
N PHE A 145 -8.52 -4.06 -4.65
CA PHE A 145 -8.31 -5.48 -4.96
C PHE A 145 -9.35 -5.98 -5.96
N VAL A 146 -10.65 -5.73 -5.72
CA VAL A 146 -11.73 -6.11 -6.64
C VAL A 146 -11.52 -5.46 -8.01
N ALA A 147 -11.22 -4.16 -8.07
CA ALA A 147 -10.93 -3.48 -9.33
C ALA A 147 -9.74 -4.11 -10.07
N TYR A 148 -8.67 -4.51 -9.38
CA TYR A 148 -7.51 -5.16 -10.00
C TYR A 148 -7.82 -6.54 -10.56
N THR A 149 -8.78 -7.27 -9.98
CA THR A 149 -9.22 -8.55 -10.57
C THR A 149 -9.93 -8.38 -11.91
N THR A 150 -10.54 -7.21 -12.15
CA THR A 150 -11.22 -6.91 -13.44
C THR A 150 -10.26 -6.46 -14.55
N LEU A 151 -8.99 -6.19 -14.24
CA LEU A 151 -8.01 -5.81 -15.25
C LEU A 151 -7.79 -6.94 -16.25
N GLY A 152 -7.68 -6.61 -17.54
CA GLY A 152 -7.24 -7.56 -18.56
C GLY A 152 -5.82 -8.09 -18.28
N ASP A 153 -5.48 -9.26 -18.83
CA ASP A 153 -4.12 -9.78 -18.71
C ASP A 153 -3.15 -8.94 -19.53
N VAL A 154 -2.37 -8.10 -18.84
CA VAL A 154 -1.30 -7.32 -19.44
C VAL A 154 -0.09 -8.24 -19.58
N ARG A 155 0.04 -8.88 -20.74
CA ARG A 155 1.25 -9.64 -21.08
C ARG A 155 2.37 -8.64 -21.35
N GLY A 156 3.34 -8.58 -20.44
CA GLY A 156 4.64 -8.01 -20.80
C GLY A 156 5.22 -8.88 -21.91
N VAL A 157 5.44 -8.31 -23.09
CA VAL A 157 6.35 -8.93 -24.06
C VAL A 157 7.72 -8.90 -23.39
N VAL A 158 8.12 -10.02 -22.79
CA VAL A 158 9.53 -10.23 -22.45
C VAL A 158 10.23 -10.30 -23.79
N SER A 159 10.78 -9.18 -24.24
CA SER A 159 11.68 -9.15 -25.39
C SER A 159 12.88 -10.01 -25.03
N SER A 160 12.83 -11.28 -25.42
CA SER A 160 13.98 -12.15 -25.53
C SER A 160 14.88 -11.59 -26.64
N ALA A 161 15.74 -10.64 -26.29
CA ALA A 161 16.85 -10.16 -27.11
C ALA A 161 17.96 -9.73 -26.15
N GLY A 162 19.16 -10.30 -26.15
CA GLY A 162 19.74 -11.33 -26.98
C GLY A 162 20.96 -11.91 -26.26
N GLY A 163 21.41 -13.07 -26.73
CA GLY A 163 22.68 -13.64 -26.32
C GLY A 163 23.82 -12.65 -26.57
N LEU A 164 24.72 -12.59 -25.59
CA LEU A 164 26.13 -12.33 -25.84
C LEU A 164 26.84 -13.68 -25.96
#